data_AF-A0A7S1NCR2-F1
#
_entry.id   AF-A0A7S1NCR2-F1
#
_cell.length_a   1.000
_cell.length_b   1.000
_cell.length_c   1.000
_cell.angle_alpha   90.00
_cell.angle_beta   90.00
_cell.angle_gamma   90.00
#
_symmetry.space_group_name_H-M   'P 1'
#
loop_
_entity.id
_entity.type
_entity.pdbx_description
1 polymer ?
#
loop_
_entity_poly.entity_id
_entity_poly.type
_entity_poly.pdbx_seq_one_letter_code
_entity_poly.pdbx_strand_id
1 'polypeptide(L)'
;CALGLLLVYFQERLERGHFLLTRHLDQQLIEINARKRNERLAIKARTETQDFLARMSHEIRTPLNGISGLIDLLQQLQLTSEQVVLVNNLRGASDHLMTMVNDILDLAKITSGKLALKVADINIWKLPQLCFDMFVGQMKEKKLRWDIHVDQNVP
;
A
#
# COMPACT_ATOMS: atom_id res chain seq x y z
N CYS A 1 -45.21 44.19 41.41
CA CYS A 1 -45.04 45.31 40.46
C CYS A 1 -44.58 44.80 39.10
N ALA A 2 -45.05 45.37 37.99
CA ALA A 2 -44.75 44.92 36.62
C ALA A 2 -43.24 44.79 36.33
N LEU A 3 -42.42 45.65 36.94
CA LEU A 3 -40.95 45.57 36.91
C LEU A 3 -40.39 44.23 37.43
N GLY A 4 -40.95 43.68 38.50
CA GLY A 4 -40.50 42.39 39.06
C GLY A 4 -40.80 41.21 38.13
N LEU A 5 -41.96 41.22 37.47
CA LEU A 5 -42.33 40.19 36.49
C LEU A 5 -41.44 40.25 35.24
N LEU A 6 -41.11 41.46 34.77
CA LEU A 6 -40.17 41.67 33.67
C LEU A 6 -38.76 41.16 34.02
N LEU A 7 -38.29 41.42 35.24
CA LEU A 7 -36.97 40.99 35.70
C LEU A 7 -36.87 39.46 35.77
N VAL A 8 -37.90 38.79 36.31
CA VAL A 8 -38.00 37.32 36.32
C VAL A 8 -38.05 36.76 34.89
N TYR A 9 -38.83 37.36 33.99
CA TYR A 9 -38.90 36.94 32.60
C TYR A 9 -37.54 37.06 31.87
N PHE A 10 -36.83 38.17 32.06
CA PHE A 10 -35.51 38.36 31.48
C PHE A 10 -34.47 37.39 32.06
N GLN A 11 -34.51 37.14 33.37
CA GLN A 11 -33.60 36.20 34.03
C GLN A 11 -33.83 34.77 33.55
N GLU A 12 -35.08 34.29 33.49
CA GLU A 12 -35.38 32.97 32.92
C GLU A 12 -34.97 32.86 31.45
N ARG A 13 -35.15 33.92 30.66
CA ARG A 13 -34.76 33.91 29.23
C ARG A 13 -33.23 33.83 29.08
N LEU A 14 -32.47 34.51 29.93
CA LEU A 14 -31.01 34.44 29.97
C LEU A 14 -30.53 33.04 30.39
N GLU A 15 -31.12 32.46 31.44
CA GLU A 15 -30.79 31.11 31.91
C GLU A 15 -31.10 30.05 30.84
N ARG A 16 -32.25 30.15 30.17
CA ARG A 16 -32.59 29.26 29.04
C ARG A 16 -31.60 29.40 27.88
N GLY A 17 -31.22 30.63 27.53
CA GLY A 17 -30.23 30.89 26.47
C GLY A 17 -28.86 30.29 26.80
N HIS A 18 -28.39 30.49 28.04
CA HIS A 18 -27.14 29.92 28.53
C HIS A 18 -27.19 28.38 28.54
N PHE A 19 -28.29 27.79 29.03
CA PHE A 19 -28.49 26.34 29.04
C PHE A 19 -28.44 25.74 27.64
N LEU A 20 -29.10 26.37 26.65
CA LEU A 20 -29.08 25.91 25.27
C LEU A 20 -27.68 26.00 24.64
N LEU A 21 -26.95 27.08 24.91
CA LEU A 21 -25.58 27.27 24.42
C LEU A 21 -24.63 26.21 25.01
N THR A 22 -24.69 25.99 26.33
CA THR A 22 -23.88 24.97 27.01
C THR A 22 -24.17 23.59 26.44
N ARG A 23 -25.45 23.23 26.26
CA ARG A 23 -25.83 21.94 25.66
C ARG A 23 -25.31 21.78 24.23
N HIS A 24 -25.35 22.84 23.42
CA HIS A 24 -24.82 22.80 22.05
C HIS A 24 -23.30 22.61 22.05
N LEU A 25 -22.59 23.32 22.93
CA LEU A 25 -21.14 23.19 23.07
C LEU A 25 -20.73 21.79 23.52
N ASP A 26 -21.44 21.23 24.51
CA ASP A 26 -21.21 19.86 24.98
C ASP A 26 -21.43 18.83 23.86
N GLN A 27 -22.48 19.01 23.06
CA GLN A 27 -22.76 18.13 21.92
C GLN A 27 -21.65 18.21 20.87
N GLN A 28 -21.17 19.41 20.53
CA GLN A 28 -20.02 19.58 19.63
C GLN A 28 -18.75 18.96 20.19
N LEU A 29 -18.50 19.09 21.49
CA LEU A 29 -17.34 18.50 22.15
C LEU A 29 -17.37 16.97 22.05
N ILE A 30 -18.54 16.35 22.29
CA ILE A 30 -18.74 14.90 22.14
C ILE A 30 -18.47 14.45 20.70
N GLU A 31 -19.02 15.16 19.70
CA GLU A 31 -18.82 14.84 18.29
C GLU A 31 -17.34 14.94 17.87
N ILE A 32 -16.65 16.01 18.29
CA ILE A 32 -15.22 16.20 18.01
C ILE A 32 -14.40 15.08 18.66
N ASN A 33 -14.69 14.73 19.91
CA ASN A 33 -13.99 13.66 20.61
C ASN A 33 -14.24 12.29 19.98
N ALA A 34 -15.46 12.01 19.53
CA ALA A 34 -15.81 10.79 18.81
C ALA A 34 -15.06 10.70 17.47
N ARG A 35 -15.02 11.78 16.69
CA ARG A 35 -14.25 11.85 15.44
C ARG A 35 -12.76 11.60 15.67
N LYS A 36 -12.14 12.31 16.61
CA LYS A 36 -10.72 12.14 16.95
C LYS A 36 -10.41 10.72 17.43
N ARG A 37 -11.31 10.09 18.19
CA ARG A 37 -11.16 8.70 18.64
C ARG A 37 -11.20 7.75 17.44
N ASN A 38 -12.17 7.91 16.54
CA ASN A 38 -12.28 7.08 15.34
C ASN A 38 -11.06 7.22 14.42
N GLU A 39 -10.57 8.43 14.21
CA GLU A 39 -9.34 8.68 13.45
C GLU A 39 -8.12 7.98 14.08
N ARG A 40 -7.94 8.11 15.40
CA ARG A 40 -6.85 7.42 16.12
C ARG A 40 -6.93 5.91 15.99
N LEU A 41 -8.12 5.34 16.11
CA LEU A 41 -8.33 3.89 15.95
C LEU A 41 -8.03 3.45 14.51
N ALA A 42 -8.45 4.23 13.51
CA ALA A 42 -8.17 3.93 12.10
C ALA A 42 -6.66 3.99 11.80
N ILE A 43 -5.95 5.00 12.31
CA ILE A 43 -4.49 5.15 12.15
C ILE A 43 -3.76 3.99 12.83
N LYS A 44 -4.18 3.63 14.05
CA LYS A 44 -3.59 2.53 14.81
C LYS A 44 -3.76 1.20 14.07
N ALA A 45 -4.99 0.88 13.64
CA ALA A 45 -5.28 -0.34 12.88
C ALA A 45 -4.45 -0.42 11.60
N ARG A 46 -4.36 0.68 10.82
CA ARG A 46 -3.51 0.72 9.61
C ARG A 46 -2.04 0.45 9.91
N THR A 47 -1.52 1.04 10.98
CA THR A 47 -0.12 0.86 11.38
C THR A 47 0.16 -0.57 11.81
N GLU A 48 -0.73 -1.16 12.62
CA GLU A 48 -0.62 -2.56 13.07
C GLU A 48 -0.67 -3.54 11.90
N THR A 49 -1.60 -3.35 10.94
CA THR A 49 -1.66 -4.17 9.72
C THR A 49 -0.37 -4.07 8.92
N GLN A 50 0.20 -2.87 8.77
CA GLN A 50 1.43 -2.69 8.02
C GLN A 50 2.61 -3.38 8.69
N ASP A 51 2.78 -3.21 10.00
CA ASP A 51 3.87 -3.82 10.76
C ASP A 51 3.75 -5.35 10.73
N PHE A 52 2.52 -5.87 10.80
CA PHE A 52 2.25 -7.29 10.61
C PHE A 52 2.70 -7.77 9.22
N LEU A 53 2.28 -7.10 8.14
CA LEU A 53 2.66 -7.49 6.78
C LEU A 53 4.17 -7.41 6.54
N ALA A 54 4.84 -6.39 7.08
CA ALA A 54 6.29 -6.25 6.99
C ALA A 54 7.02 -7.42 7.67
N ARG A 55 6.60 -7.80 8.88
CA ARG A 55 7.16 -8.95 9.62
C ARG A 55 6.93 -10.25 8.85
N MET A 56 5.70 -10.50 8.42
CA MET A 56 5.37 -11.70 7.65
C MET A 56 6.18 -11.79 6.36
N SER A 57 6.42 -10.67 5.66
CA SER A 57 7.25 -10.70 4.45
C SER A 57 8.69 -11.13 4.74
N HIS A 58 9.30 -10.65 5.83
CA HIS A 58 10.64 -11.11 6.24
C HIS A 58 10.65 -12.61 6.57
N GLU A 59 9.63 -13.10 7.27
CA GLU A 59 9.48 -14.50 7.62
C GLU A 59 9.19 -15.41 6.42
N ILE A 60 8.50 -14.90 5.40
CA ILE A 60 8.24 -15.63 4.14
C ILE A 60 9.45 -15.60 3.21
N ARG A 61 10.19 -14.49 3.16
CA ARG A 61 11.36 -14.33 2.27
C ARG A 61 12.47 -15.33 2.62
N THR A 62 12.69 -15.61 3.90
CA THR A 62 13.73 -16.55 4.35
C THR A 62 13.55 -17.97 3.77
N PRO A 63 12.41 -18.66 3.97
CA PRO A 63 12.18 -19.98 3.38
C PRO A 63 12.11 -19.93 1.85
N LEU A 64 11.56 -18.86 1.26
CA LEU A 64 11.49 -18.72 -0.19
C LEU A 64 12.88 -18.60 -0.86
N ASN A 65 13.79 -17.84 -0.23
CA ASN A 65 15.17 -17.75 -0.66
C ASN A 65 15.88 -19.11 -0.52
N GLY A 66 15.56 -19.88 0.53
CA GLY A 66 16.04 -21.25 0.67
C GLY A 66 15.55 -22.16 -0.47
N ILE A 67 14.26 -22.10 -0.81
CA ILE A 67 13.69 -22.84 -1.94
C ILE A 67 14.35 -22.41 -3.26
N SER A 68 14.53 -21.10 -3.48
CA SER A 68 15.21 -20.57 -4.67
C SER A 68 16.64 -21.11 -4.78
N GLY A 69 17.40 -21.10 -3.69
CA GLY A 69 18.76 -21.63 -3.67
C GLY A 69 18.81 -23.14 -3.93
N LEU A 70 17.83 -23.91 -3.43
CA LEU A 70 17.72 -25.34 -3.74
C LEU A 70 17.39 -25.58 -5.23
N ILE A 71 16.51 -24.77 -5.82
CA ILE A 71 16.21 -24.81 -7.25
C ILE A 71 17.47 -24.49 -8.06
N ASP A 72 18.25 -23.48 -7.66
CA ASP A 72 19.50 -23.11 -8.33
C ASP A 72 20.55 -24.25 -8.26
N LEU A 73 20.63 -24.96 -7.13
CA LEU A 73 21.48 -26.14 -7.01
C LEU A 73 20.99 -27.30 -7.88
N LEU A 74 19.67 -27.53 -7.95
CA LEU A 74 19.09 -28.57 -8.82
C LEU A 74 19.40 -28.32 -10.29
N GLN A 75 19.35 -27.06 -10.73
CA GLN A 75 19.66 -26.66 -12.11
C GLN A 75 21.12 -26.92 -12.51
N GLN A 76 22.03 -27.08 -11.55
CA GLN A 76 23.44 -27.41 -11.81
C GLN A 76 23.70 -28.91 -12.00
N LEU A 77 22.71 -29.76 -11.72
CA LEU A 77 22.83 -31.22 -11.86
C LEU A 77 22.56 -31.68 -13.29
N GLN A 78 22.98 -32.91 -13.61
CA GLN A 78 22.54 -33.58 -14.82
C GLN A 78 21.08 -34.04 -14.66
N LEU A 79 20.17 -33.32 -15.30
CA LEU A 79 18.73 -33.57 -15.26
C LEU A 79 18.26 -34.22 -16.57
N THR A 80 17.29 -35.11 -16.48
CA THR A 80 16.54 -35.58 -17.65
C THR A 80 15.65 -34.46 -18.21
N SER A 81 15.19 -34.59 -19.45
CA SER A 81 14.30 -33.61 -20.08
C SER A 81 13.02 -33.34 -19.26
N GLU A 82 12.41 -34.38 -18.69
CA GLU A 82 11.25 -34.24 -17.81
C GLU A 82 11.57 -33.49 -16.51
N GLN A 83 12.73 -33.79 -15.90
CA GLN A 83 13.18 -33.12 -14.68
C GLN A 83 13.47 -31.64 -14.91
N VAL A 84 14.02 -31.27 -16.07
CA VAL A 84 14.25 -29.86 -16.44
C VAL A 84 12.93 -29.08 -16.46
N VAL A 85 11.87 -29.66 -17.03
CA VAL A 85 10.53 -29.01 -17.06
C VAL A 85 10.00 -28.81 -15.63
N LEU A 86 10.12 -29.83 -14.78
CA LEU A 86 9.74 -29.75 -13.37
C LEU A 86 10.49 -28.65 -12.61
N VAL A 87 11.82 -28.59 -12.75
CA VAL A 87 12.65 -27.60 -12.08
C VAL A 87 12.33 -26.18 -12.57
N ASN A 88 12.08 -26.00 -13.87
CA ASN A 88 11.65 -24.71 -14.42
C ASN A 88 10.27 -24.28 -13.90
N ASN A 89 9.33 -25.22 -13.74
CA ASN A 89 8.04 -24.93 -13.14
C ASN A 89 8.18 -24.52 -11.66
N LEU A 90 9.06 -25.18 -10.89
CA LEU A 90 9.36 -24.79 -9.52
C LEU A 90 9.98 -23.40 -9.43
N ARG A 91 10.94 -23.08 -10.31
CA ARG A 91 11.55 -21.74 -10.45
C ARG A 91 10.47 -20.68 -10.68
N GLY A 92 9.62 -20.89 -11.69
CA GLY A 92 8.52 -19.99 -12.01
C GLY A 92 7.54 -19.80 -10.86
N ALA A 93 7.18 -20.87 -10.13
CA ALA A 93 6.30 -20.78 -8.97
C ALA A 93 6.91 -19.99 -7.82
N SER A 94 8.21 -20.19 -7.54
CA SER A 94 8.95 -19.45 -6.51
C SER A 94 9.01 -17.96 -6.83
N ASP A 95 9.33 -17.62 -8.08
CA ASP A 95 9.45 -16.23 -8.53
C ASP A 95 8.08 -15.52 -8.54
N HIS A 96 7.04 -16.24 -8.94
CA HIS A 96 5.66 -15.74 -8.87
C HIS A 96 5.23 -15.45 -7.43
N LEU A 97 5.53 -16.35 -6.48
CA LEU A 97 5.23 -16.14 -5.07
C LEU A 97 6.00 -14.95 -4.50
N MET A 98 7.26 -14.76 -4.89
CA MET A 98 8.05 -13.59 -4.49
C MET A 98 7.42 -12.29 -4.99
N THR A 99 6.94 -12.29 -6.23
CA THR A 99 6.24 -11.15 -6.83
C THR A 99 4.99 -10.81 -6.03
N MET A 100 4.13 -11.80 -5.74
CA MET A 100 2.92 -11.59 -4.93
C MET A 100 3.22 -11.03 -3.53
N VAL A 101 4.27 -11.53 -2.87
CA VAL A 101 4.69 -11.03 -1.54
C VAL A 101 5.12 -9.57 -1.62
N ASN A 102 5.88 -9.18 -2.65
CA ASN A 102 6.30 -7.80 -2.86
C ASN A 102 5.10 -6.88 -3.17
N ASP A 103 4.16 -7.32 -4.01
CA ASP A 103 2.97 -6.55 -4.37
C ASP A 103 2.09 -6.25 -3.15
N ILE A 104 1.90 -7.23 -2.26
CA ILE A 104 1.15 -7.05 -1.01
C ILE A 104 1.83 -6.00 -0.11
N LEU A 105 3.15 -6.04 -0.01
CA LEU A 105 3.89 -5.05 0.78
C LEU A 105 3.80 -3.65 0.19
N ASP A 106 3.91 -3.52 -1.13
CA ASP A 106 3.85 -2.21 -1.78
C ASP A 106 2.44 -1.61 -1.69
N LEU A 107 1.39 -2.43 -1.81
CA LEU A 107 0.02 -2.02 -1.53
C LEU A 107 -0.16 -1.53 -0.08
N ALA A 108 0.47 -2.21 0.90
CA ALA A 108 0.45 -1.80 2.30
C ALA A 108 1.14 -0.44 2.53
N LYS A 109 2.25 -0.15 1.82
CA LYS A 109 2.92 1.15 1.87
C LYS A 109 2.07 2.26 1.23
N ILE A 110 1.41 1.97 0.11
CA ILE A 110 0.54 2.93 -0.58
C ILE A 110 -0.66 3.31 0.31
N THR A 111 -1.37 2.32 0.85
CA THR A 111 -2.58 2.54 1.66
C THR A 111 -2.32 3.21 3.02
N SER A 112 -1.09 3.09 3.53
CA SER A 112 -0.62 3.80 4.73
C SER A 112 -0.04 5.19 4.45
N GLY A 113 0.09 5.60 3.18
CA GLY A 113 0.70 6.88 2.80
C GLY A 113 2.21 6.94 3.04
N LYS A 114 2.87 5.78 3.24
CA LYS A 114 4.30 5.67 3.51
C LYS A 114 5.15 5.34 2.29
N LEU A 115 4.55 5.32 1.09
CA LEU A 115 5.30 5.18 -0.16
C LEU A 115 6.12 6.46 -0.39
N ALA A 116 7.44 6.37 -0.21
CA ALA A 116 8.36 7.44 -0.55
C ALA A 116 8.90 7.21 -1.97
N LEU A 117 8.62 8.14 -2.88
CA LEU A 117 9.25 8.13 -4.20
C LEU A 117 10.70 8.59 -4.06
N LYS A 118 11.63 7.77 -4.58
CA LYS A 118 13.03 8.16 -4.68
C LYS A 118 13.23 8.90 -5.99
N VAL A 119 13.41 10.22 -5.92
CA VAL A 119 13.81 11.03 -7.08
C VAL A 119 15.26 10.68 -7.40
N ALA A 120 15.50 10.25 -8.63
CA ALA A 120 16.82 9.91 -9.14
C ALA A 120 16.85 10.25 -10.63
N ASP A 121 18.05 10.52 -11.16
CA ASP A 121 18.24 10.69 -12.59
C ASP A 121 17.98 9.37 -13.30
N ILE A 122 17.10 9.40 -14.30
CA ILE A 122 16.72 8.24 -15.09
C ILE A 122 17.17 8.50 -16.52
N ASN A 123 17.92 7.56 -17.08
CA ASN A 123 18.22 7.60 -18.52
C ASN A 123 17.04 7.04 -19.29
N ILE A 124 16.18 7.93 -19.78
CA ILE A 124 14.96 7.57 -20.50
C ILE A 124 15.24 6.84 -21.82
N TRP A 125 16.40 7.05 -22.43
CA TRP A 125 16.83 6.35 -23.65
C TRP A 125 17.18 4.87 -23.40
N LYS A 126 17.52 4.50 -22.16
CA LYS A 126 17.81 3.10 -21.79
C LYS A 126 16.58 2.31 -21.35
N LEU A 127 15.52 2.99 -20.92
CA LEU A 127 14.30 2.35 -20.43
C LEU A 127 13.63 1.43 -21.48
N PRO A 128 13.46 1.84 -22.76
CA PRO A 128 12.85 0.99 -23.77
C PRO A 128 13.62 -0.31 -24.00
N GLN A 129 14.96 -0.25 -23.98
CA GLN A 129 15.81 -1.44 -24.14
C GLN A 129 15.68 -2.39 -22.94
N LEU A 130 15.71 -1.85 -21.72
CA LEU A 130 15.49 -2.65 -20.50
C LEU A 130 14.15 -3.38 -20.55
N CYS A 131 13.08 -2.70 -20.99
CA CYS A 131 11.77 -3.31 -21.19
C CYS A 131 11.83 -4.39 -22.27
N PHE A 132 12.45 -4.12 -23.41
CA PHE A 132 12.58 -5.10 -24.49
C PHE A 132 13.28 -6.39 -24.01
N ASP A 133 14.38 -6.26 -23.28
CA ASP A 133 15.18 -7.41 -22.80
C ASP A 133 14.38 -8.31 -21.85
N MET A 134 13.48 -7.74 -21.02
CA MET A 134 12.61 -8.50 -20.13
C MET A 134 11.57 -9.35 -20.89
N PHE A 135 11.13 -8.91 -22.07
CA PHE A 135 10.01 -9.52 -22.79
C PHE A 135 10.41 -10.24 -24.08
N VAL A 136 11.67 -10.15 -24.53
CA VAL A 136 12.12 -10.68 -25.82
C VAL A 136 11.84 -12.19 -25.99
N GLY A 137 11.99 -12.98 -24.94
CA GLY A 137 11.68 -14.41 -24.97
C GLY A 137 10.21 -14.69 -25.29
N GLN A 138 9.31 -14.02 -24.58
CA GLN A 138 7.86 -14.14 -24.73
C GLN A 138 7.39 -13.60 -26.09
N MET A 139 8.01 -12.52 -26.57
CA MET A 139 7.71 -11.95 -27.88
C MET A 139 8.09 -12.88 -29.03
N LYS A 140 9.26 -13.55 -28.94
CA LYS A 140 9.69 -14.54 -29.93
C LYS A 140 8.72 -15.72 -29.98
N GLU A 141 8.33 -16.23 -28.81
CA GLU A 141 7.38 -17.33 -28.69
C GLU A 141 6.01 -16.98 -29.30
N LYS A 142 5.53 -15.76 -29.04
CA LYS A 142 4.24 -15.26 -29.53
C LYS A 142 4.31 -14.61 -30.92
N LYS A 143 5.48 -14.57 -31.56
CA LYS A 143 5.74 -13.92 -32.86
C LYS A 143 5.25 -12.46 -32.93
N LEU A 144 5.44 -11.71 -31.85
CA LEU A 144 5.04 -10.31 -31.74
C LEU A 144 6.16 -9.38 -32.21
N ARG A 145 5.80 -8.26 -32.84
CA ARG A 145 6.71 -7.17 -33.20
C ARG A 145 6.66 -6.09 -32.12
N TRP A 146 7.81 -5.53 -31.78
CA TRP A 146 7.95 -4.44 -30.81
C TRP A 146 8.56 -3.24 -31.52
N ASP A 147 7.78 -2.16 -31.61
CA ASP A 147 8.19 -0.89 -32.21
C ASP A 147 8.26 0.17 -31.09
N ILE A 148 9.36 0.91 -30.99
CA ILE A 148 9.55 1.98 -30.01
C ILE A 148 9.63 3.31 -30.75
N HIS A 149 8.76 4.24 -30.36
CA HIS A 149 8.80 5.62 -30.83
C HIS A 149 9.05 6.54 -29.63
N VAL A 150 10.21 7.21 -29.63
CA VAL A 150 10.56 8.24 -28.65
C VAL A 150 10.56 9.58 -29.38
N ASP A 151 9.85 10.56 -28.84
CA ASP A 151 9.81 11.91 -29.41
C ASP A 151 11.18 12.59 -29.29
N GLN A 152 11.56 13.39 -30.28
CA GLN A 152 12.85 14.08 -30.31
C GLN A 152 13.01 15.12 -29.19
N ASN A 153 11.90 15.57 -28.59
CA ASN A 153 11.89 16.53 -27.49
C ASN A 153 11.98 15.89 -26.11
N VAL A 154 12.09 14.56 -26.03
CA VAL A 154 12.36 13.87 -24.76
C VAL A 154 13.78 14.21 -24.30
N PRO A 155 13.96 14.75 -23.07
CA PRO A 155 15.26 15.15 -22.53
C PRO A 155 16.32 14.04 -22.48
#